data_AF-A0A133VR27-F1
#
_entry.id   AF-A0A133VR27-F1
#
_cell.length_a   1.000
_cell.length_b   1.000
_cell.length_c   1.000
_cell.angle_alpha   90.00
_cell.angle_beta   90.00
_cell.angle_gamma   90.00
#
_symmetry.space_group_name_H-M   'P 1'
#
loop_
_entity.id
_entity.type
_entity.pdbx_description
1 polymer ?
#
loop_
_entity_poly.entity_id
_entity_poly.type
_entity_poly.pdbx_seq_one_letter_code
_entity_poly.pdbx_strand_id
1 'polypeptide(L)'
;MFPKPSFYKNKLKNTNTSFFLQLEQLNKNMKTFKIDPTYEVYKKNYEDSMNKINDNDIELQLLKNSIEKESENINMHIQEADHKIDAMEIENVLLKRKTDNLKDEKLASNELKKNFQLLYNKKTTELIGYSVLIIAVGAMLYRNFRR
;
A
#
# COMPACT_ATOMS: atom_id res chain seq x y z
N MET A 1 -9.58 10.52 11.35
CA MET A 1 -8.24 11.12 11.48
C MET A 1 -7.68 10.69 12.83
N PHE A 2 -6.62 9.88 12.86
CA PHE A 2 -6.06 9.37 14.12
C PHE A 2 -5.39 10.49 14.91
N PRO A 3 -5.57 10.57 16.24
CA PRO A 3 -4.81 11.48 17.09
C PRO A 3 -3.31 11.19 16.92
N LYS A 4 -2.52 12.25 16.85
CA LYS A 4 -1.05 12.10 16.78
C LYS A 4 -0.55 11.43 18.08
N PRO A 5 0.51 10.60 18.04
CA PRO A 5 1.11 10.01 19.25
C PRO A 5 1.46 11.03 20.35
N SER A 6 1.76 12.27 19.96
CA SER A 6 1.99 13.39 20.87
C SER A 6 0.78 13.72 21.77
N PHE A 7 -0.45 13.49 21.30
CA PHE A 7 -1.67 13.69 22.07
C PHE A 7 -1.71 12.75 23.28
N TYR A 8 -1.53 11.46 23.05
CA TYR A 8 -1.50 10.44 24.11
C TYR A 8 -0.34 10.64 25.07
N LYS A 9 0.85 10.97 24.55
CA LYS A 9 2.01 11.26 25.37
C LYS A 9 1.77 12.44 26.31
N ASN A 10 1.15 13.52 25.83
CA ASN A 10 0.83 14.67 26.66
C ASN A 10 -0.26 14.35 27.69
N LYS A 11 -1.29 13.61 27.29
CA LYS A 11 -2.38 13.21 28.20
C LYS A 11 -1.86 12.30 29.31
N LEU A 12 -1.06 11.29 28.97
CA LEU A 12 -0.40 10.41 29.95
C LEU A 12 0.51 11.20 30.90
N LYS A 13 1.31 12.13 30.37
CA LYS A 13 2.17 12.98 31.19
C LYS A 13 1.36 13.77 32.21
N ASN A 14 0.26 14.40 31.77
CA ASN A 14 -0.59 15.22 32.65
C ASN A 14 -1.28 14.37 33.71
N THR A 15 -1.88 13.23 33.34
CA THR A 15 -2.52 12.32 34.29
C THR A 15 -1.51 11.74 35.29
N ASN A 16 -0.30 11.40 34.83
CA ASN A 16 0.76 10.91 35.70
C ASN A 16 1.25 11.98 36.70
N THR A 17 1.43 13.23 36.26
CA THR A 17 1.75 14.34 37.17
C THR A 17 0.63 14.58 38.19
N SER A 18 -0.64 14.55 37.75
CA SER A 18 -1.80 14.64 38.65
C SER A 18 -1.80 13.53 39.70
N PHE A 19 -1.52 12.29 39.28
CA PHE A 19 -1.46 11.12 40.16
C PHE A 19 -0.44 11.29 41.28
N PHE A 20 0.80 11.69 40.95
CA PHE A 20 1.83 11.87 41.97
C PHE A 20 1.50 12.99 42.95
N LEU A 21 0.93 14.10 42.48
CA LEU A 21 0.50 15.20 43.36
C LEU A 21 -0.60 14.76 44.33
N GLN A 22 -1.59 14.03 43.84
CA GLN A 22 -2.66 13.50 44.67
C GLN A 22 -2.16 12.42 45.64
N LEU A 23 -1.17 11.62 45.24
CA LEU A 23 -0.58 10.59 46.09
C LEU A 23 0.18 11.21 47.26
N GLU A 24 0.91 12.30 47.01
CA GLU A 24 1.56 13.09 48.05
C GLU A 24 0.52 13.68 49.03
N GLN A 25 -0.57 14.24 48.50
CA GLN A 25 -1.67 14.78 49.31
C GLN A 25 -2.33 13.69 50.17
N LEU A 26 -2.60 12.51 49.59
CA LEU A 26 -3.16 11.37 50.31
C LEU A 26 -2.23 10.92 51.43
N ASN A 27 -0.93 10.81 51.16
CA ASN A 27 0.06 10.41 52.18
C ASN A 27 0.11 11.42 53.34
N LYS A 28 0.01 12.73 53.05
CA LYS A 28 -0.08 13.76 54.08
C LYS A 28 -1.37 13.61 54.91
N ASN A 29 -2.51 13.49 54.25
CA ASN A 29 -3.81 13.40 54.92
C ASN A 29 -3.97 12.09 55.71
N MET A 30 -3.39 11.00 55.23
CA MET A 30 -3.32 9.72 55.93
C MET A 30 -2.57 9.84 57.26
N LYS A 31 -1.46 10.58 57.30
CA LYS A 31 -0.72 10.82 58.56
C LYS A 31 -1.59 11.57 59.57
N THR A 32 -2.28 12.62 59.12
CA THR A 32 -3.17 13.42 59.98
C THR A 32 -4.37 12.60 60.48
N PHE A 33 -5.00 11.82 59.60
CA PHE A 33 -6.10 10.92 59.95
C PHE A 33 -5.69 9.84 60.96
N LYS A 34 -4.46 9.29 60.84
CA LYS A 34 -3.96 8.32 61.82
C LYS A 34 -3.77 8.87 63.22
N ILE A 35 -3.48 10.17 63.34
CA ILE A 35 -3.27 10.83 64.64
C ILE A 35 -4.60 11.01 65.37
N ASP A 36 -5.64 11.44 64.66
CA ASP A 36 -6.97 11.64 65.22
C ASP A 36 -8.07 11.26 64.20
N PRO A 37 -8.48 9.98 64.15
CA PRO A 37 -9.42 9.49 63.15
C PRO A 37 -10.87 9.87 63.46
N THR A 38 -11.19 10.30 64.68
CA THR A 38 -12.55 10.68 65.08
C THR A 38 -12.85 12.13 64.75
N TYR A 39 -11.82 12.95 64.47
CA TYR A 39 -12.00 14.30 63.98
C TYR A 39 -12.49 14.32 62.52
N GLU A 40 -13.73 14.76 62.31
CA GLU A 40 -14.42 14.73 61.01
C GLU A 40 -13.63 15.36 59.87
N VAL A 41 -12.91 16.45 60.13
CA VAL A 41 -12.12 17.15 59.11
C VAL A 41 -11.01 16.25 58.55
N TYR A 42 -10.34 15.48 59.40
CA TYR A 42 -9.25 14.61 58.96
C TYR A 42 -9.77 13.41 58.19
N LYS A 43 -10.89 12.83 58.64
CA LYS A 43 -11.58 11.77 57.92
C LYS A 43 -12.01 12.22 56.53
N LYS A 44 -12.69 13.38 56.43
CA LYS A 44 -13.15 13.94 55.16
C LYS A 44 -11.98 14.22 54.21
N ASN A 45 -10.92 14.86 54.69
CA ASN A 45 -9.75 15.16 53.85
C ASN A 45 -9.06 13.89 53.31
N TYR A 46 -9.03 12.82 54.11
CA TYR A 46 -8.53 11.52 53.69
C TYR A 46 -9.43 10.88 52.63
N GLU A 47 -10.74 10.81 52.87
CA GLU A 47 -11.72 10.27 51.91
C GLU A 47 -11.71 11.05 50.59
N ASP A 48 -11.69 12.38 50.62
CA ASP A 48 -11.61 13.24 49.44
C ASP A 48 -10.32 12.98 48.64
N SER A 49 -9.20 12.72 49.31
CA SER A 49 -7.92 12.43 48.63
C SER A 49 -7.91 11.02 48.04
N MET A 50 -8.56 10.07 48.71
CA MET A 50 -8.71 8.71 48.21
C MET A 50 -9.59 8.68 46.96
N ASN A 51 -10.70 9.41 46.97
CA ASN A 51 -11.58 9.55 45.81
C ASN A 51 -10.85 10.12 44.60
N LYS A 52 -10.04 11.17 44.80
CA LYS A 52 -9.22 11.75 43.72
C LYS A 52 -8.25 10.74 43.10
N ILE A 53 -7.59 9.92 43.92
CA ILE A 53 -6.70 8.86 43.43
C ILE A 53 -7.48 7.83 42.60
N ASN A 54 -8.67 7.45 43.04
CA ASN A 54 -9.54 6.55 42.27
C ASN A 54 -9.97 7.18 40.94
N ASP A 55 -10.30 8.47 40.92
CA ASP A 55 -10.64 9.20 39.70
C ASP A 55 -9.47 9.18 38.70
N ASN A 56 -8.24 9.40 39.17
CA ASN A 56 -7.05 9.31 38.33
C ASN A 56 -6.79 7.89 37.80
N ASP A 57 -7.06 6.85 38.59
CA ASP A 57 -6.96 5.46 38.12
C ASP A 57 -7.97 5.18 37.00
N ILE A 58 -9.21 5.64 37.16
CA ILE A 58 -10.24 5.54 36.13
C ILE A 58 -9.80 6.27 34.86
N GLU A 59 -9.25 7.49 34.97
CA GLU A 59 -8.73 8.22 33.80
C GLU A 59 -7.60 7.46 33.08
N LEU A 60 -6.70 6.81 33.82
CA LEU A 60 -5.62 6.00 33.24
C LEU A 60 -6.17 4.77 32.52
N GLN A 61 -7.17 4.09 33.09
CA GLN A 61 -7.83 2.95 32.45
C GLN A 61 -8.54 3.38 31.16
N LEU A 62 -9.26 4.51 31.17
CA LEU A 62 -9.90 5.05 29.98
C LEU A 62 -8.90 5.44 28.89
N LEU A 63 -7.76 6.01 29.30
CA LEU A 63 -6.66 6.35 28.39
C LEU A 63 -6.07 5.09 27.76
N LYS A 64 -5.81 4.05 28.56
CA LYS A 64 -5.33 2.74 28.10
C LYS A 64 -6.29 2.15 27.07
N ASN A 65 -7.58 2.04 27.40
CA ASN A 65 -8.59 1.46 26.51
C ASN A 65 -8.71 2.25 25.19
N SER A 66 -8.55 3.57 25.25
CA SER A 66 -8.55 4.41 24.04
C SER A 66 -7.35 4.11 23.14
N ILE A 67 -6.16 3.96 23.73
CA ILE A 67 -4.93 3.62 22.99
C ILE A 67 -5.03 2.22 22.38
N GLU A 68 -5.52 1.23 23.14
CA GLU A 68 -5.70 -0.14 22.64
C GLU A 68 -6.66 -0.18 21.46
N LYS A 69 -7.83 0.45 21.58
CA LYS A 69 -8.82 0.52 20.50
C LYS A 69 -8.28 1.19 19.24
N GLU A 70 -7.50 2.27 19.39
CA GLU A 70 -6.88 2.91 18.23
C GLU A 70 -5.77 2.08 17.62
N SER A 71 -4.98 1.38 18.43
CA SER A 71 -3.96 0.45 17.94
C SER A 71 -4.58 -0.67 17.11
N GLU A 72 -5.70 -1.24 17.57
CA GLU A 72 -6.46 -2.25 16.81
C GLU A 72 -6.94 -1.69 15.47
N ASN A 73 -7.49 -0.47 15.48
CA ASN A 73 -7.98 0.18 14.26
C ASN A 73 -6.86 0.49 13.26
N ILE A 74 -5.70 0.96 13.74
CA ILE A 74 -4.52 1.16 12.91
C ILE A 74 -4.07 -0.18 12.30
N ASN A 75 -4.05 -1.25 13.09
CA ASN A 75 -3.63 -2.56 12.63
C ASN A 75 -4.57 -3.11 11.54
N MET A 76 -5.89 -2.92 11.68
CA MET A 76 -6.85 -3.27 10.62
C MET A 76 -6.58 -2.50 9.32
N HIS A 77 -6.32 -1.20 9.40
CA HIS A 77 -6.00 -0.42 8.20
C HIS A 77 -4.67 -0.80 7.55
N ILE A 78 -3.68 -1.22 8.35
CA ILE A 78 -2.43 -1.77 7.80
C ILE A 78 -2.73 -3.04 7.02
N GLN A 79 -3.51 -3.97 7.58
CA GLN A 79 -3.90 -5.20 6.88
C GLN A 79 -4.69 -4.93 5.59
N GLU A 80 -5.62 -3.97 5.62
CA GLU A 80 -6.34 -3.54 4.41
C GLU A 80 -5.41 -2.95 3.35
N ALA A 81 -4.39 -2.18 3.76
CA ALA A 81 -3.41 -1.60 2.86
C ALA A 81 -2.50 -2.68 2.27
N ASP A 82 -2.03 -3.63 3.07
CA ASP A 82 -1.21 -4.76 2.64
C ASP A 82 -1.97 -5.61 1.60
N HIS A 83 -3.24 -5.93 1.85
CA HIS A 83 -4.07 -6.63 0.86
C HIS A 83 -4.23 -5.87 -0.46
N LYS A 84 -4.30 -4.53 -0.42
CA LYS A 84 -4.33 -3.71 -1.65
C LYS A 84 -2.98 -3.74 -2.36
N ILE A 85 -1.88 -3.71 -1.62
CA ILE A 85 -0.53 -3.82 -2.18
C ILE A 85 -0.38 -5.16 -2.89
N ASP A 86 -0.75 -6.27 -2.24
CA ASP A 86 -0.71 -7.61 -2.84
C ASP A 86 -1.53 -7.69 -4.14
N ALA A 87 -2.75 -7.13 -4.13
CA ALA A 87 -3.59 -7.08 -5.31
C ALA A 87 -2.95 -6.28 -6.46
N MET A 88 -2.34 -5.13 -6.15
CA MET A 88 -1.63 -4.29 -7.11
C MET A 88 -0.37 -4.99 -7.65
N GLU A 89 0.37 -5.73 -6.83
CA GLU A 89 1.53 -6.51 -7.27
C GLU A 89 1.12 -7.61 -8.25
N ILE A 90 0.05 -8.35 -7.95
CA ILE A 90 -0.51 -9.36 -8.85
C ILE A 90 -0.92 -8.71 -10.19
N GLU A 91 -1.61 -7.58 -10.15
CA GLU A 91 -2.01 -6.85 -11.36
C GLU A 91 -0.81 -6.40 -12.18
N ASN A 92 0.24 -5.89 -11.53
CA ASN A 92 1.47 -5.47 -12.20
C ASN A 92 2.18 -6.64 -12.91
N VAL A 93 2.23 -7.82 -12.27
CA VAL A 93 2.77 -9.04 -12.90
C VAL A 93 1.94 -9.43 -14.13
N LEU A 94 0.62 -9.36 -14.06
CA LEU A 94 -0.26 -9.66 -15.18
C LEU A 94 -0.08 -8.66 -16.34
N LEU A 95 0.01 -7.37 -16.04
CA LEU A 95 0.24 -6.31 -17.03
C LEU A 95 1.61 -6.46 -17.70
N LYS A 96 2.64 -6.81 -16.93
CA LYS A 96 3.98 -7.10 -17.46
C LYS A 96 3.95 -8.26 -18.44
N ARG A 97 3.31 -9.38 -18.07
CA ARG A 97 3.11 -10.53 -18.98
C ARG A 97 2.35 -10.16 -20.25
N LYS A 98 1.26 -9.40 -20.14
CA LYS A 98 0.51 -8.91 -21.32
C LYS A 98 1.39 -8.04 -22.22
N THR A 99 2.23 -7.19 -21.64
CA THR A 99 3.13 -6.30 -22.38
C THR A 99 4.20 -7.10 -23.12
N ASP A 100 4.77 -8.13 -22.48
CA ASP A 100 5.77 -8.99 -23.11
C ASP A 100 5.14 -9.80 -24.26
N ASN A 101 3.95 -10.38 -24.05
CA ASN A 101 3.21 -11.07 -25.13
C ASN A 101 2.92 -10.15 -26.33
N LEU A 102 2.51 -8.90 -26.09
CA LEU A 102 2.25 -7.93 -27.17
C LEU A 102 3.53 -7.56 -27.93
N LYS A 103 4.69 -7.53 -27.26
CA LYS A 103 5.98 -7.31 -27.92
C LYS A 103 6.33 -8.49 -28.82
N ASP A 104 6.14 -9.71 -28.33
CA ASP A 104 6.41 -10.93 -29.09
C ASP A 104 5.47 -11.05 -30.31
N GLU A 105 4.18 -10.77 -30.14
CA GLU A 105 3.22 -10.72 -31.24
C GLU A 105 3.60 -9.65 -32.29
N LYS A 106 4.06 -8.48 -31.85
CA LYS A 106 4.51 -7.42 -32.76
C LYS A 106 5.77 -7.83 -33.51
N LEU A 107 6.71 -8.52 -32.88
CA LEU A 107 7.90 -9.07 -33.54
C LEU A 107 7.51 -10.12 -34.58
N ALA A 108 6.65 -11.08 -34.21
CA ALA A 108 6.15 -12.11 -35.12
C ALA A 108 5.40 -11.51 -36.32
N SER A 109 4.56 -10.50 -36.10
CA SER A 109 3.85 -9.78 -37.16
C SER A 109 4.80 -9.07 -38.13
N ASN A 110 5.84 -8.42 -37.60
CA ASN A 110 6.85 -7.75 -38.42
C ASN A 110 7.67 -8.75 -39.25
N GLU A 111 8.03 -9.91 -38.68
CA GLU A 111 8.71 -10.99 -39.42
C GLU A 111 7.83 -11.56 -40.52
N LEU A 112 6.54 -11.81 -40.25
CA LEU A 112 5.58 -12.25 -41.27
C LEU A 112 5.46 -11.24 -42.41
N LYS A 113 5.36 -9.95 -42.10
CA LYS A 113 5.31 -8.89 -43.11
C LYS A 113 6.57 -8.85 -43.97
N LYS A 114 7.75 -8.99 -43.36
CA LYS A 114 9.04 -9.03 -44.07
C LYS A 114 9.12 -10.26 -44.98
N ASN A 115 8.74 -11.44 -44.47
CA ASN A 115 8.73 -12.69 -45.23
C ASN A 115 7.75 -12.62 -46.40
N PHE A 116 6.57 -12.02 -46.21
CA PHE A 116 5.59 -11.82 -47.27
C PHE A 116 6.13 -10.90 -48.37
N GLN A 117 6.77 -9.78 -48.02
CA GLN A 117 7.39 -8.89 -49.00
C GLN A 117 8.51 -9.58 -49.78
N LEU A 118 9.36 -10.37 -49.12
CA LEU A 118 10.42 -11.13 -49.78
C LEU A 118 9.85 -12.17 -50.76
N LEU A 119 8.83 -12.93 -50.34
CA LEU A 119 8.15 -13.91 -51.19
C LEU A 119 7.46 -13.24 -52.38
N TYR A 120 6.76 -12.12 -52.14
CA TYR A 120 6.11 -11.34 -53.18
C TYR A 120 7.13 -10.87 -54.21
N ASN A 121 8.21 -10.21 -53.78
CA ASN A 121 9.26 -9.70 -54.66
C ASN A 121 9.93 -10.82 -55.46
N LYS A 122 10.19 -11.98 -54.83
CA LYS A 122 10.71 -13.16 -55.52
C LYS A 122 9.76 -13.61 -56.63
N LYS A 123 8.47 -13.71 -56.34
CA LYS A 123 7.45 -14.08 -57.33
C LYS A 123 7.32 -13.07 -58.47
N THR A 124 7.35 -11.77 -58.17
CA THR A 124 7.32 -10.74 -59.21
C THR A 124 8.57 -10.80 -60.09
N THR A 125 9.74 -11.01 -59.49
CA THR A 125 11.01 -11.13 -60.22
C THR A 125 11.03 -12.38 -61.11
N GLU A 126 10.56 -13.52 -60.59
CA GLU A 126 10.37 -14.75 -61.38
C GLU A 126 9.44 -14.49 -62.58
N LEU A 127 8.30 -13.84 -62.35
CA LEU A 127 7.33 -13.52 -63.39
C LEU A 127 7.89 -12.57 -64.46
N ILE A 128 8.61 -11.53 -64.05
CA ILE A 128 9.31 -10.61 -64.96
C ILE A 128 10.36 -11.39 -65.76
N GLY A 129 11.15 -12.23 -65.11
CA GLY A 129 12.15 -13.08 -65.78
C GLY A 129 11.53 -13.98 -66.85
N TYR A 130 10.41 -14.66 -66.53
CA TYR A 130 9.67 -15.46 -67.51
C TYR A 130 9.12 -14.60 -68.65
N SER A 131 8.58 -13.40 -68.37
CA SER A 131 8.08 -12.50 -69.41
C SER A 131 9.19 -12.05 -70.37
N VAL A 132 10.37 -11.70 -69.85
CA VAL A 132 11.54 -11.32 -70.66
C VAL A 132 12.02 -12.50 -71.49
N LEU A 133 12.06 -13.71 -70.92
CA LEU A 133 12.43 -14.92 -71.63
C LEU A 133 11.48 -15.23 -72.79
N ILE A 134 10.16 -15.11 -72.56
CA ILE A 134 9.13 -15.28 -73.61
C ILE A 134 9.32 -14.26 -74.73
N ILE A 135 9.55 -12.98 -74.39
CA ILE A 135 9.80 -11.92 -75.38
C ILE A 135 11.07 -12.22 -76.18
N ALA A 136 12.16 -12.63 -75.53
CA ALA A 136 13.42 -12.95 -76.19
C ALA A 136 13.29 -14.15 -77.15
N VAL A 137 12.61 -15.22 -76.72
CA VAL A 137 12.33 -16.38 -77.59
C VAL A 137 11.45 -15.97 -78.77
N GLY A 138 10.39 -15.19 -78.53
CA GLY A 138 9.53 -14.67 -79.59
C GLY A 138 10.28 -13.81 -80.61
N ALA A 139 11.18 -12.93 -80.14
CA ALA A 139 12.01 -12.10 -81.00
C ALA A 139 13.01 -12.92 -81.83
N MET A 140 13.63 -13.96 -81.25
CA MET A 140 14.49 -14.88 -81.99
C MET A 140 13.72 -15.65 -83.08
N LEU A 141 12.55 -16.19 -82.74
CA LEU A 141 11.71 -16.91 -83.69
C LEU A 141 11.25 -16.00 -84.84
N TYR A 142 10.79 -14.78 -84.52
CA TYR A 142 10.40 -13.79 -85.53
C TYR A 142 11.55 -13.42 -86.47
N ARG A 143 12.77 -13.27 -85.94
CA ARG A 143 13.97 -12.97 -86.73
C ARG A 143 14.36 -14.13 -87.65
N ASN A 144 14.18 -15.39 -87.21
CA ASN A 144 14.44 -16.56 -88.03
C ASN A 144 13.38 -16.78 -89.12
N PHE A 145 12.13 -16.36 -88.89
CA PHE A 145 11.05 -16.49 -89.88
C PHE A 145 11.09 -15.43 -91.00
N ARG A 146 11.84 -14.34 -90.79
CA ARG A 146 11.98 -13.22 -91.74
C ARG A 146 13.26 -13.28 -92.59
N ARG A 147 14.07 -14.33 -92.43
CA ARG A 147 15.16 -14.72 -93.33
C ARG A 147 14.68 -15.83 -94.24
#